data_AF-A0A940SPA2-F1
#
_entry.id   AF-A0A940SPA2-F1
#
_cell.length_a   1.000
_cell.length_b   1.000
_cell.length_c   1.000
_cell.angle_alpha   90.00
_cell.angle_beta   90.00
_cell.angle_gamma   90.00
#
_symmetry.space_group_name_H-M   'P 1'
#
loop_
_entity.id
_entity.type
_entity.pdbx_description
1 polymer ?
#
loop_
_entity_poly.entity_id
_entity_poly.type
_entity_poly.pdbx_seq_one_letter_code
_entity_poly.pdbx_strand_id
1 'polypeptide(L)'
;MEHKNDNLEELLQYIDPAGLSYQEWCGIGMALKDAGYPVSVWDSWSARDCARYHTGECAKKWHSFNGSDTPVTAGTIVHMALENGYQPHREHGSGQALDWNDEINADYVVTSPEQTTALPIPEPENWNPAEQISRYLETLFEAG
;
A
#
# COMPACT_ATOMS: atom_id res chain seq x y z
N MET A 1 -8.07 2.53 8.04
CA MET A 1 -6.77 2.73 7.37
C MET A 1 -7.08 3.19 5.96
N GLU A 2 -7.03 4.50 5.74
CA GLU A 2 -7.16 5.11 4.43
C GLU A 2 -5.74 5.26 3.90
N HIS A 3 -5.33 4.42 2.94
CA HIS A 3 -4.09 4.62 2.21
C HIS A 3 -4.24 5.94 1.47
N LYS A 4 -3.62 6.97 2.02
CA LYS A 4 -3.78 8.36 1.63
C LYS A 4 -3.11 8.54 0.28
N ASN A 5 -3.88 8.32 -0.79
CA ASN A 5 -3.63 8.72 -2.17
C ASN A 5 -2.15 8.95 -2.48
N ASP A 6 -1.41 7.86 -2.69
CA ASP A 6 -0.20 7.93 -3.50
C ASP A 6 -0.58 8.71 -4.76
N ASN A 7 0.15 9.80 -5.05
CA ASN A 7 -0.18 10.72 -6.13
C ASN A 7 -0.27 9.94 -7.45
N LEU A 8 -1.49 9.66 -7.93
CA LEU A 8 -1.69 8.80 -9.10
C LEU A 8 -1.00 9.40 -10.34
N GLU A 9 -0.83 10.72 -10.37
CA GLU A 9 -0.07 11.42 -11.41
C GLU A 9 1.40 11.00 -11.48
N GLU A 10 2.03 10.67 -10.35
CA GLU A 10 3.39 10.13 -10.32
C GLU A 10 3.42 8.71 -10.87
N LEU A 11 2.46 7.86 -10.48
CA LEU A 11 2.36 6.49 -10.97
C LEU A 11 2.15 6.43 -12.49
N LEU A 12 1.35 7.37 -13.02
CA LEU A 12 1.14 7.52 -14.45
C LEU A 12 2.44 7.80 -15.23
N GLN A 13 3.49 8.33 -14.61
CA GLN A 13 4.78 8.55 -15.28
C GLN A 13 5.44 7.22 -15.67
N TYR A 14 5.23 6.18 -14.86
CA TYR A 14 5.77 4.83 -15.08
C TYR A 14 4.97 4.04 -16.12
N ILE A 15 3.76 4.48 -16.47
CA ILE A 15 2.92 3.82 -17.45
C ILE A 15 2.99 4.59 -18.76
N ASP A 16 3.48 3.96 -19.82
CA ASP A 16 3.48 4.52 -21.17
C ASP A 16 2.14 4.23 -21.86
N PRO A 17 1.32 5.25 -22.21
CA PRO A 17 0.07 5.04 -22.93
C PRO A 17 0.27 4.35 -24.28
N ALA A 18 1.41 4.54 -24.95
CA ALA A 18 1.69 3.95 -26.26
C ALA A 18 1.79 2.41 -26.22
N GLY A 19 2.18 1.85 -25.07
CA GLY A 19 2.29 0.41 -24.86
C GLY A 19 0.98 -0.28 -24.50
N LEU A 20 -0.08 0.47 -24.21
CA LEU A 20 -1.33 -0.09 -23.72
C LEU A 20 -2.33 -0.47 -24.82
N SER A 21 -3.12 -1.49 -24.53
CA SER A 21 -4.35 -1.78 -25.26
C SER A 21 -5.44 -0.76 -24.95
N TYR A 22 -6.46 -0.70 -25.81
CA TYR A 22 -7.61 0.19 -25.62
C TYR A 22 -8.36 -0.08 -24.30
N GLN A 23 -8.42 -1.36 -23.86
CA GLN A 23 -9.09 -1.72 -22.60
C GLN A 23 -8.32 -1.23 -21.38
N GLU A 24 -6.99 -1.39 -21.37
CA GLU A 24 -6.13 -0.90 -20.29
C GLU A 24 -6.15 0.63 -20.22
N TRP A 25 -6.10 1.30 -21.38
CA TRP A 25 -6.23 2.75 -21.47
C TRP A 25 -7.57 3.25 -20.90
N CYS A 26 -8.68 2.59 -21.24
CA CYS A 26 -9.99 2.87 -20.64
C CYS A 26 -10.01 2.57 -19.13
N GLY A 27 -9.32 1.50 -18.71
CA GLY A 27 -9.14 1.11 -17.31
C GLY A 27 -8.54 2.22 -16.47
N ILE A 28 -7.45 2.84 -16.96
CA ILE A 28 -6.81 3.98 -16.30
C ILE A 28 -7.77 5.18 -16.21
N GLY A 29 -8.51 5.47 -17.27
CA GLY A 29 -9.53 6.53 -17.27
C GLY A 29 -10.63 6.31 -16.23
N MET A 30 -11.12 5.07 -16.09
CA MET A 30 -12.10 4.70 -15.07
C MET A 30 -11.53 4.80 -13.65
N ALA A 31 -10.30 4.31 -13.44
CA ALA A 31 -9.61 4.39 -12.14
C ALA A 31 -9.38 5.83 -11.68
N LEU A 32 -8.97 6.73 -12.60
CA LEU A 32 -8.80 8.15 -12.29
C LEU A 32 -10.12 8.82 -11.93
N LYS A 33 -11.20 8.47 -12.65
CA LYS A 33 -12.54 9.01 -12.39
C LYS A 33 -13.07 8.56 -11.03
N ASP A 34 -12.89 7.29 -10.69
CA ASP A 34 -13.26 6.71 -9.39
C ASP A 34 -12.47 7.37 -8.25
N ALA A 35 -11.17 7.61 -8.45
CA ALA A 35 -10.30 8.32 -7.51
C ALA A 35 -10.57 9.84 -7.43
N GLY A 36 -11.50 10.39 -8.23
CA GLY A 36 -11.89 11.81 -8.18
C GLY A 36 -10.96 12.77 -8.93
N TYR A 37 -10.06 12.28 -9.77
CA TYR A 37 -9.19 13.12 -10.59
C TYR A 37 -9.95 13.77 -11.75
N PRO A 38 -9.54 14.98 -12.21
CA PRO A 38 -10.14 15.59 -13.38
C PRO A 38 -9.70 14.90 -14.67
N VAL A 39 -10.57 14.93 -15.70
CA VAL A 39 -10.27 14.37 -17.03
C VAL A 39 -9.00 14.95 -17.67
N SER A 40 -8.60 16.17 -17.29
CA SER A 40 -7.38 16.82 -17.78
C SER A 40 -6.12 16.05 -17.45
N VAL A 41 -6.08 15.32 -16.33
CA VAL A 41 -4.93 14.48 -15.95
C VAL A 41 -4.82 13.30 -16.92
N TRP A 42 -5.93 12.60 -17.17
CA TRP A 42 -5.97 11.49 -18.10
C TRP A 42 -5.69 11.94 -19.54
N ASP A 43 -6.20 13.10 -19.95
CA ASP A 43 -5.97 13.67 -21.28
C ASP A 43 -4.51 14.07 -21.49
N SER A 44 -3.90 14.75 -20.51
CA SER A 44 -2.49 15.15 -20.56
C SER A 44 -1.56 13.94 -20.58
N TRP A 45 -1.87 12.91 -19.79
CA TRP A 45 -1.13 11.65 -19.81
C TRP A 45 -1.30 10.92 -21.15
N SER A 46 -2.53 10.84 -21.69
CA SER A 46 -2.83 10.19 -22.98
C SER A 46 -2.15 10.89 -24.15
N ALA A 47 -1.95 12.20 -24.08
CA ALA A 47 -1.28 13.00 -25.11
C ALA A 47 0.20 12.63 -25.32
N ARG A 48 0.81 11.85 -24.41
CA ARG A 48 2.16 11.28 -24.60
C ARG A 48 2.21 10.31 -25.79
N ASP A 49 1.09 9.65 -26.12
CA ASP A 49 0.96 8.83 -27.33
C ASP A 49 0.44 9.67 -28.50
N CYS A 50 1.31 10.49 -29.08
CA CYS A 50 0.94 11.42 -30.15
C CYS A 50 0.46 10.74 -31.44
N ALA A 51 0.77 9.45 -31.64
CA ALA A 51 0.38 8.70 -32.83
C ALA A 51 -1.08 8.25 -32.81
N ARG A 52 -1.61 7.90 -31.62
CA ARG A 52 -2.99 7.46 -31.45
C ARG A 52 -3.89 8.50 -30.77
N TYR A 53 -3.31 9.52 -30.14
CA TYR A 53 -4.05 10.56 -29.43
C TYR A 53 -4.84 11.45 -30.39
N HIS A 54 -6.14 11.62 -30.10
CA HIS A 54 -7.02 12.56 -30.79
C HIS A 54 -7.64 13.54 -29.79
N THR A 55 -7.48 14.84 -30.05
CA THR A 55 -8.00 15.89 -29.17
C THR A 55 -9.51 15.74 -28.95
N GLY A 56 -9.91 15.70 -27.68
CA GLY A 56 -11.33 15.59 -27.27
C GLY A 56 -11.89 14.17 -27.26
N GLU A 57 -11.12 13.14 -27.63
CA GLU A 57 -11.53 11.75 -27.48
C GLU A 57 -11.63 11.34 -25.99
N CYS A 58 -10.63 11.71 -25.19
CA CYS A 58 -10.60 11.46 -23.74
C CYS A 58 -11.84 12.04 -23.06
N ALA A 59 -12.19 13.29 -23.37
CA ALA A 59 -13.38 13.94 -22.82
C ALA A 59 -14.67 13.18 -23.17
N LYS A 60 -14.84 12.76 -24.43
CA LYS A 60 -16.02 11.98 -24.84
C LYS A 60 -16.09 10.65 -24.09
N LYS A 61 -14.97 9.93 -23.97
CA LYS A 61 -14.90 8.64 -23.25
C LYS A 61 -15.15 8.80 -21.75
N TRP A 62 -14.60 9.85 -21.16
CA TRP A 62 -14.77 10.17 -19.73
C TRP A 62 -16.25 10.29 -19.33
N HIS A 63 -17.07 10.88 -20.21
CA HIS A 63 -18.51 11.02 -19.97
C HIS A 63 -19.27 9.71 -20.16
N SER A 64 -18.72 8.76 -20.93
CA SER A 64 -19.32 7.43 -21.12
C SER A 64 -19.05 6.45 -19.98
N PHE A 65 -18.07 6.76 -19.11
CA PHE A 65 -17.79 5.94 -17.93
C PHE A 65 -18.91 6.11 -16.91
N ASN A 66 -19.87 5.20 -16.94
CA ASN A 66 -20.90 5.08 -15.91
C ASN A 66 -20.46 3.98 -14.96
N GLY A 67 -20.68 4.18 -13.65
CA GLY A 67 -20.26 3.24 -12.61
C GLY A 67 -20.62 1.79 -12.96
N SER A 68 -19.68 0.88 -12.71
CA SER A 68 -19.83 -0.56 -12.96
C SER A 68 -20.01 -1.29 -11.63
N ASP A 69 -20.70 -2.44 -11.66
CA ASP A 69 -20.80 -3.35 -10.50
C ASP A 69 -19.43 -3.91 -10.09
N THR A 70 -18.44 -3.88 -11.00
CA THR A 70 -17.03 -4.15 -10.72
C THR A 70 -16.20 -2.89 -11.02
N PRO A 71 -16.03 -1.98 -10.05
CA PRO A 71 -15.31 -0.73 -10.27
C PRO A 71 -13.82 -0.99 -10.50
N VAL A 72 -13.26 -0.33 -11.51
CA VAL A 72 -11.81 -0.24 -11.71
C VAL A 72 -11.33 0.89 -10.82
N THR A 73 -10.51 0.56 -9.82
CA THR A 73 -10.07 1.51 -8.78
C THR A 73 -8.63 1.95 -9.02
N ALA A 74 -8.18 2.92 -8.21
CA ALA A 74 -6.78 3.37 -8.15
C ALA A 74 -5.76 2.20 -8.08
N GLY A 75 -6.14 1.05 -7.50
CA GLY A 75 -5.29 -0.13 -7.40
C GLY A 75 -4.82 -0.69 -8.75
N THR A 76 -5.59 -0.49 -9.83
CA THR A 76 -5.17 -0.88 -11.19
C THR A 76 -3.99 -0.05 -11.68
N ILE A 77 -3.99 1.26 -11.41
CA ILE A 77 -2.88 2.15 -11.79
C ILE A 77 -1.64 1.80 -10.97
N VAL A 78 -1.80 1.54 -9.67
CA VAL A 78 -0.70 1.09 -8.80
C VAL A 78 -0.10 -0.22 -9.33
N HIS A 79 -0.94 -1.21 -9.67
CA HIS A 79 -0.48 -2.48 -10.21
C HIS A 79 0.32 -2.32 -11.52
N MET A 80 -0.23 -1.56 -12.48
CA MET A 80 0.45 -1.31 -13.75
C MET A 80 1.77 -0.54 -13.56
N ALA A 81 1.82 0.43 -12.64
CA ALA A 81 3.04 1.15 -12.34
C ALA A 81 4.10 0.20 -11.77
N LEU A 82 3.73 -0.68 -10.83
CA LEU A 82 4.64 -1.68 -10.24
C LEU A 82 5.22 -2.62 -11.31
N GLU A 83 4.40 -3.09 -12.24
CA GLU A 83 4.87 -3.93 -13.37
C GLU A 83 5.85 -3.19 -14.29
N ASN A 84 5.69 -1.87 -14.44
CA ASN A 84 6.59 -1.01 -15.22
C ASN A 84 7.77 -0.44 -14.41
N GLY A 85 8.06 -1.03 -13.25
CA GLY A 85 9.26 -0.71 -12.47
C GLY A 85 9.11 0.45 -11.50
N TYR A 86 7.88 0.93 -11.25
CA TYR A 86 7.63 1.76 -10.07
C TYR A 86 7.99 0.96 -8.82
N GLN A 87 8.83 1.55 -7.99
CA GLN A 87 9.12 1.03 -6.67
C GLN A 87 8.54 2.04 -5.69
N PRO A 88 7.48 1.68 -4.94
CA PRO A 88 6.94 2.57 -3.93
C PRO A 88 8.09 2.95 -3.02
N HIS A 89 8.29 4.26 -2.85
CA HIS A 89 9.22 4.77 -1.86
C HIS A 89 8.72 4.22 -0.52
N ARG A 90 9.43 3.21 -0.01
CA ARG A 90 9.39 2.87 1.40
C ARG A 90 10.10 4.02 2.09
N GLU A 91 9.39 5.13 2.26
CA GLU A 91 9.77 6.07 3.31
C GLU A 91 9.65 5.26 4.60
N HIS A 92 10.82 4.91 5.13
CA HIS A 92 11.09 4.09 6.31
C HIS A 92 11.27 2.59 6.10
N GLY A 93 12.54 2.25 5.92
CA GLY A 93 13.12 0.97 6.30
C GLY A 93 12.99 -0.13 5.26
N SER A 94 14.12 -0.55 4.71
CA SER A 94 14.41 -1.99 4.73
C SER A 94 13.97 -2.52 6.09
N GLY A 95 13.34 -3.70 6.19
CA GLY A 95 13.07 -4.36 7.47
C GLY A 95 14.37 -4.65 8.22
N GLN A 96 15.00 -3.60 8.74
CA GLN A 96 16.18 -3.59 9.56
C GLN A 96 15.66 -3.56 10.99
N ALA A 97 16.16 -4.49 11.79
CA ALA A 97 15.98 -4.40 13.22
C ALA A 97 16.61 -3.09 13.70
N LEU A 98 15.86 -2.33 14.49
CA LEU A 98 16.39 -1.17 15.18
C LEU A 98 17.46 -1.64 16.18
N ASP A 99 18.60 -0.94 16.23
CA ASP A 99 19.55 -1.09 17.31
C ASP A 99 19.01 -0.43 18.60
N TRP A 100 19.56 -0.82 19.75
CA TRP A 100 19.18 -0.25 21.04
C TRP A 100 19.40 1.27 21.14
N ASN A 101 20.28 1.82 20.33
CA ASN A 101 20.60 3.25 20.31
C ASN A 101 19.84 4.03 19.23
N ASP A 102 18.95 3.39 18.46
CA ASP A 102 18.22 4.08 17.41
C ASP A 102 17.15 5.01 18.00
N GLU A 103 17.04 6.22 17.45
CA GLU A 103 16.05 7.21 17.86
C GLU A 103 14.71 6.93 17.18
N ILE A 104 13.66 6.72 17.98
CA ILE A 104 12.29 6.60 17.48
C ILE A 104 11.77 8.01 17.12
N ASN A 105 11.80 8.35 15.83
CA ASN A 105 11.20 9.56 15.28
C ASN A 105 9.75 9.33 14.80
N ALA A 106 9.07 10.42 14.40
CA ALA A 106 7.65 10.43 14.00
C ALA A 106 7.34 9.59 12.75
N ASP A 107 8.37 9.14 12.05
CA ASP A 107 8.22 8.40 10.82
C ASP A 107 8.21 6.87 11.02
N TYR A 108 8.55 6.41 12.22
CA TYR A 108 8.36 5.01 12.60
C TYR A 108 6.92 4.78 13.02
N VAL A 109 6.19 4.01 12.21
CA VAL A 109 4.87 3.51 12.57
C VAL A 109 5.05 2.50 13.69
N VAL A 110 4.85 2.94 14.94
CA VAL A 110 4.58 2.02 16.05
C VAL A 110 3.39 1.19 15.62
N THR A 111 3.59 -0.12 15.54
CA THR A 111 2.62 -1.11 15.08
C THR A 111 1.22 -0.79 15.59
N SER A 112 0.20 -1.05 14.76
CA SER A 112 -1.20 -0.77 15.08
C SER A 112 -1.55 -1.29 16.48
N PRO A 113 -2.39 -0.58 17.27
CA PRO A 113 -2.82 -1.04 18.61
C PRO A 113 -3.35 -2.50 18.62
N GLU A 114 -3.94 -2.91 17.50
CA GLU A 114 -4.43 -4.27 17.25
C GLU A 114 -3.32 -5.34 17.21
N GLN A 115 -2.10 -4.96 16.85
CA GLN A 115 -0.90 -5.80 16.80
C GLN A 115 -0.04 -5.71 18.07
N THR A 116 -0.20 -4.65 18.87
CA THR A 116 0.44 -4.47 20.19
C THR A 116 -0.44 -4.91 21.35
N THR A 117 -1.65 -5.39 21.07
CA THR A 117 -2.51 -5.99 22.09
C THR A 117 -1.75 -7.16 22.70
N ALA A 118 -1.50 -7.09 24.01
CA ALA A 118 -0.90 -8.19 24.76
C ALA A 118 -1.67 -9.46 24.43
N LEU A 119 -0.98 -10.46 23.87
CA LEU A 119 -1.57 -11.78 23.72
C LEU A 119 -2.01 -12.19 25.13
N PRO A 120 -3.30 -12.43 25.37
CA PRO A 120 -3.75 -12.84 26.69
C PRO A 120 -3.12 -14.19 26.97
N ILE A 121 -2.07 -14.21 27.79
CA ILE A 121 -1.49 -15.44 28.28
C ILE A 121 -2.50 -15.96 29.31
N PRO A 122 -3.22 -17.06 29.02
CA PRO A 122 -4.14 -17.60 30.00
C PRO A 122 -3.33 -18.07 31.21
N GLU A 123 -3.71 -17.59 32.40
CA GLU A 123 -3.14 -18.13 33.63
C GLU A 123 -3.49 -19.63 33.71
N PRO A 124 -2.52 -20.50 34.03
CA PRO A 124 -2.80 -21.92 34.17
C PRO A 124 -3.72 -22.17 35.37
N GLU A 125 -4.61 -23.17 35.28
CA GLU A 125 -5.59 -23.49 36.34
C GLU A 125 -4.96 -23.75 37.72
N ASN A 126 -3.69 -24.19 37.74
CA ASN A 126 -2.95 -24.45 38.97
C ASN A 126 -1.66 -23.62 38.99
N TRP A 127 -1.79 -22.34 39.36
CA TRP A 127 -0.69 -21.38 39.44
C TRP A 127 -0.21 -21.22 40.88
N ASN A 128 1.01 -21.72 41.17
CA ASN A 128 1.73 -21.44 42.42
C ASN A 128 3.08 -20.76 42.11
N PRO A 129 3.09 -19.42 41.99
CA PRO A 129 4.24 -18.69 41.47
C PRO A 129 5.47 -18.80 42.38
N ALA A 130 5.26 -18.88 43.70
CA ALA A 130 6.36 -19.02 44.65
C ALA A 130 7.09 -20.36 44.51
N GLU A 131 6.36 -21.47 44.44
CA GLU A 131 6.97 -22.80 44.25
C GLU A 131 7.63 -22.96 42.88
N GLN A 132 7.02 -22.41 41.82
CA GLN A 132 7.58 -22.50 40.47
C GLN A 132 8.90 -21.73 40.34
N ILE A 133 8.98 -20.54 40.93
CA ILE A 133 10.23 -19.76 40.97
C ILE A 133 11.28 -20.47 41.83
N SER A 134 10.90 -20.99 43.00
CA SER A 134 11.82 -21.77 43.85
C SER A 134 12.38 -22.98 43.10
N ARG A 135 11.51 -23.77 42.45
CA ARG A 135 11.92 -24.94 41.67
C ARG A 135 12.81 -24.59 40.48
N TYR A 136 12.53 -23.49 39.78
CA TYR A 136 13.37 -23.03 38.68
C TYR A 136 14.78 -22.67 39.15
N LEU A 137 14.88 -21.90 40.25
CA LEU A 137 16.15 -21.54 40.85
C LEU A 137 16.91 -22.76 41.36
N GLU A 138 16.25 -23.68 42.06
CA GLU A 138 16.85 -24.96 42.47
C GLU A 138 17.40 -25.73 41.26
N THR A 139 16.64 -25.88 40.17
CA THR A 139 17.12 -26.60 38.97
C THR A 139 18.29 -25.91 38.25
N LEU A 140 18.33 -24.58 38.24
CA LEU A 140 19.42 -23.83 37.60
C LEU A 140 20.71 -23.85 38.41
N PHE A 141 20.59 -23.84 39.74
CA PHE A 141 21.72 -23.66 40.65
C PHE A 141 22.15 -24.95 41.38
N GLU A 142 21.37 -26.05 41.31
CA GLU A 142 21.76 -27.38 41.82
C GLU A 142 22.28 -28.35 40.74
N ALA A 143 22.36 -27.94 39.46
CA ALA A 143 23.04 -28.71 38.41
C ALA A 143 24.56 -28.40 38.38
N GLY A 144 25.22 -28.45 39.55
CA GLY A 144 26.66 -28.30 39.74
C GLY A 144 27.26 -29.51 40.45
#